data_AF-A0A7V2JQV8-F1
#
_entry.id   AF-A0A7V2JQV8-F1
#
_cell.length_a   1.000
_cell.length_b   1.000
_cell.length_c   1.000
_cell.angle_alpha   90.00
_cell.angle_beta   90.00
_cell.angle_gamma   90.00
#
_symmetry.space_group_name_H-M   'P 1'
#
loop_
_entity.id
_entity.type
_entity.pdbx_description
1 polymer ?
#
loop_
_entity_poly.entity_id
_entity_poly.type
_entity_poly.pdbx_seq_one_letter_code
_entity_poly.pdbx_strand_id
1 'polypeptide(L)'
;MKKLFVGSLPPTTTEEALLALFSEYGTVRSIKLVKDLFSGHCKGFGFLEMEGHEARAAIAGLDGKAFEGNFLKVKFEEERGRGQRGRRR
;
A
#
# COMPACT_ATOMS: atom_id res chain seq x y z
N MET A 1 1.36 8.20 -12.08
CA MET A 1 0.53 7.34 -11.20
C MET A 1 1.15 5.95 -11.02
N LYS A 2 1.40 5.58 -9.77
CA LYS A 2 1.92 4.30 -9.32
C LYS A 2 0.94 3.73 -8.30
N LYS A 3 0.70 2.43 -8.40
CA LYS A 3 -0.03 1.70 -7.38
C LYS A 3 0.94 1.28 -6.27
N LEU A 4 0.45 1.30 -5.05
CA LEU A 4 1.14 0.93 -3.84
C LEU A 4 0.36 -0.20 -3.19
N PHE A 5 1.09 -1.24 -2.80
CA PHE A 5 0.59 -2.31 -1.96
C PHE A 5 0.81 -1.93 -0.50
N VAL A 6 -0.24 -1.99 0.30
CA VAL A 6 -0.17 -1.83 1.75
C VAL A 6 -0.64 -3.14 2.37
N GLY A 7 0.17 -3.75 3.22
CA GLY A 7 -0.12 -5.00 3.90
C GLY A 7 0.17 -4.93 5.40
N SER A 8 -0.24 -5.98 6.11
CA SER A 8 -0.11 -6.06 7.57
C SER A 8 -0.80 -4.90 8.32
N LEU A 9 -1.94 -4.46 7.78
CA LEU A 9 -2.84 -3.49 8.37
C LEU A 9 -3.68 -4.14 9.47
N PRO A 10 -3.87 -3.47 10.63
CA PRO A 10 -4.76 -3.95 11.67
C PRO A 10 -6.24 -3.89 11.22
N PRO A 11 -7.12 -4.68 11.85
CA PRO A 11 -8.57 -4.71 11.58
C PRO A 11 -9.26 -3.35 11.69
N THR A 12 -8.67 -2.45 12.46
CA THR A 12 -9.16 -1.10 12.76
C THR A 12 -8.81 -0.08 11.69
N THR A 13 -7.88 -0.39 10.78
CA THR A 13 -7.48 0.56 9.72
C THR A 13 -8.53 0.67 8.63
N THR A 14 -8.93 1.91 8.36
CA THR A 14 -9.85 2.28 7.29
C THR A 14 -9.14 2.96 6.12
N GLU A 15 -9.85 3.07 5.00
CA GLU A 15 -9.38 3.79 3.82
C GLU A 15 -9.11 5.26 4.14
N GLU A 16 -9.91 5.87 5.01
CA GLU A 16 -9.74 7.26 5.47
C GLU A 16 -8.46 7.46 6.28
N ALA A 17 -8.13 6.50 7.16
CA ALA A 17 -6.90 6.55 7.95
C ALA A 17 -5.65 6.45 7.06
N LEU A 18 -5.69 5.57 6.04
CA LEU A 18 -4.64 5.51 5.03
C LEU A 18 -4.59 6.79 4.21
N LEU A 19 -5.73 7.32 3.79
CA LEU A 19 -5.77 8.58 3.05
C LEU A 19 -5.08 9.69 3.83
N ALA A 20 -5.40 9.85 5.11
CA ALA A 20 -4.76 10.85 5.98
C ALA A 20 -3.24 10.62 6.12
N LEU A 21 -2.82 9.38 6.37
CA LEU A 21 -1.40 9.00 6.49
C LEU A 21 -0.62 9.28 5.21
N PHE A 22 -1.15 8.89 4.06
CA PHE A 22 -0.50 9.06 2.77
C PHE A 22 -0.63 10.50 2.24
N SER A 23 -1.66 11.24 2.67
CA SER A 23 -1.85 12.66 2.36
C SER A 23 -0.72 13.54 2.90
N GLU A 24 0.00 13.11 3.94
CA GLU A 24 1.18 13.81 4.46
C GLU A 24 2.38 13.72 3.49
N TYR A 25 2.44 12.66 2.68
CA TYR A 25 3.49 12.43 1.70
C TYR A 25 3.09 12.88 0.29
N GLY A 26 1.78 12.95 0.00
CA GLY A 26 1.29 13.36 -1.31
C GLY A 26 -0.18 13.11 -1.59
N THR A 27 -0.61 13.33 -2.83
CA THR A 27 -2.02 13.25 -3.21
C THR A 27 -2.44 11.82 -3.58
N VAL A 28 -3.36 11.26 -2.78
CA VAL A 28 -3.94 9.95 -3.06
C VAL A 28 -5.08 10.06 -4.07
N ARG A 29 -4.98 9.29 -5.15
CA ARG A 29 -5.93 9.30 -6.28
C ARG A 29 -7.03 8.26 -6.12
N SER A 30 -6.70 7.10 -5.55
CA SER A 30 -7.65 6.02 -5.30
C SER A 30 -7.13 5.10 -4.19
N ILE A 31 -8.03 4.56 -3.38
CA ILE A 31 -7.73 3.57 -2.33
C ILE A 31 -8.70 2.40 -2.51
N LYS A 32 -8.19 1.19 -2.30
CA LYS A 32 -8.95 -0.04 -2.36
C LYS A 32 -8.46 -1.01 -1.29
N LEU A 33 -9.19 -1.07 -0.18
CA LEU A 33 -8.88 -2.00 0.90
C LEU A 33 -9.48 -3.39 0.62
N VAL A 34 -8.66 -4.44 0.76
CA VAL A 34 -9.10 -5.83 0.58
C VAL A 34 -9.04 -6.55 1.92
N LYS A 35 -10.21 -6.67 2.54
CA LYS A 35 -10.42 -7.38 3.80
C LYS A 35 -11.05 -8.74 3.53
N ASP A 36 -10.50 -9.79 4.13
CA ASP A 36 -11.12 -11.12 4.12
C ASP A 36 -12.21 -11.14 5.19
N LEU A 37 -13.48 -11.20 4.77
CA LEU A 37 -14.63 -11.26 5.67
C LEU A 37 -14.95 -12.68 6.17
N PHE A 38 -14.30 -13.71 5.65
CA PHE A 38 -14.75 -15.10 5.80
C PHE A 38 -13.98 -15.89 6.87
N SER A 39 -12.68 -15.64 7.04
CA SER A 39 -11.85 -16.38 8.01
C SER A 39 -11.79 -15.74 9.40
N GLY A 40 -12.40 -14.57 9.62
CA GLY A 40 -12.28 -13.82 10.88
C GLY A 40 -10.86 -13.30 11.18
N HIS A 41 -9.89 -13.57 10.31
CA HIS A 41 -8.54 -13.06 10.37
C HIS A 41 -8.35 -11.97 9.31
N CYS A 42 -8.06 -10.76 9.77
CA CYS A 42 -7.66 -9.66 8.91
C CYS A 42 -6.37 -10.01 8.20
N LYS A 43 -6.48 -10.37 6.92
CA LYS A 43 -5.34 -10.47 6.02
C LYS A 43 -4.66 -9.10 5.83
N GLY A 44 -5.36 -8.01 6.15
CA GLY A 44 -4.77 -6.71 6.46
C GLY A 44 -4.05 -6.07 5.28
N PHE A 45 -4.63 -6.11 4.07
CA PHE A 45 -3.99 -5.48 2.92
C PHE A 45 -4.94 -4.64 2.08
N GLY A 46 -4.36 -3.73 1.31
CA GLY A 46 -5.04 -2.80 0.44
C GLY A 46 -4.10 -2.29 -0.63
N PHE A 47 -4.68 -1.65 -1.62
CA PHE A 47 -3.98 -1.01 -2.73
C PHE A 47 -4.33 0.46 -2.70
N LEU A 48 -3.36 1.34 -2.90
CA LEU A 48 -3.62 2.74 -3.18
C LEU A 48 -2.92 3.20 -4.44
N GLU A 49 -3.37 4.30 -5.01
CA GLU A 49 -2.82 4.89 -6.23
C GLU A 49 -2.40 6.33 -5.95
N MET A 50 -1.13 6.65 -6.20
CA MET A 50 -0.51 7.95 -5.92
C MET A 50 0.46 8.36 -7.05
N GLU A 51 1.02 9.56 -6.99
CA GLU A 51 2.11 9.93 -7.89
C GLU A 51 3.42 9.20 -7.54
N GLY A 52 4.25 8.94 -8.56
CA GLY A 52 5.41 8.07 -8.38
C GLY A 52 6.50 8.64 -7.47
N HIS A 53 6.58 9.97 -7.35
CA HIS A 53 7.52 10.64 -6.46
C HIS A 53 7.04 10.56 -4.99
N GLU A 54 5.76 10.84 -4.75
CA GLU A 54 5.10 10.75 -3.44
C GLU A 54 5.09 9.32 -2.92
N ALA A 55 4.77 8.36 -3.78
CA ALA A 55 4.73 6.95 -3.47
C ALA A 55 6.09 6.42 -2.94
N ARG A 56 7.21 6.90 -3.49
CA ARG A 56 8.55 6.53 -2.99
C ARG A 56 8.79 7.07 -1.59
N ALA A 57 8.42 8.32 -1.32
CA ALA A 57 8.56 8.93 -0.01
C ALA A 57 7.69 8.22 1.03
N ALA A 58 6.44 7.92 0.68
CA ALA A 58 5.51 7.19 1.54
C ALA A 58 6.02 5.79 1.89
N ILE A 59 6.52 5.01 0.91
CA ILE A 59 7.14 3.70 1.18
C ILE A 59 8.32 3.85 2.14
N ALA A 60 9.22 4.79 1.90
CA ALA A 60 10.42 4.94 2.72
C ALA A 60 10.11 5.31 4.18
N GLY A 61 9.00 6.01 4.45
CA GLY A 61 8.60 6.43 5.80
C GLY A 61 7.57 5.52 6.49
N LEU A 62 6.73 4.81 5.72
CA LEU A 62 5.64 4.00 6.24
C LEU A 62 5.91 2.49 6.19
N ASP A 63 6.79 2.01 5.30
CA ASP A 63 7.19 0.61 5.28
C ASP A 63 7.99 0.27 6.55
N GLY A 64 7.56 -0.77 7.26
CA GLY A 64 8.16 -1.19 8.52
C GLY A 64 7.73 -0.37 9.74
N LYS A 65 6.80 0.59 9.60
CA LYS A 65 6.30 1.37 10.74
C LYS A 65 5.38 0.51 11.61
N ALA A 66 5.62 0.50 12.92
CA ALA A 66 4.72 -0.14 13.87
C ALA A 66 3.43 0.68 14.03
N PHE A 67 2.29 0.06 13.74
CA PHE A 67 0.96 0.65 13.82
C PHE A 67 0.01 -0.34 14.50
N GLU A 68 -0.52 0.06 15.67
CA GLU A 68 -1.42 -0.75 16.52
C GLU A 68 -0.91 -2.19 16.77
N GLY A 69 0.39 -2.33 17.03
CA GLY A 69 1.01 -3.63 17.30
C GLY A 69 1.37 -4.47 16.06
N ASN A 70 1.12 -3.96 14.85
CA ASN A 70 1.50 -4.60 13.59
C ASN A 70 2.52 -3.76 12.81
N PHE A 71 3.39 -4.38 12.04
CA PHE A 71 4.34 -3.67 11.19
C PHE A 71 3.71 -3.44 9.82
N LEU A 72 3.40 -2.19 9.49
CA LEU A 72 2.87 -1.82 8.18
C LEU A 72 3.87 -2.21 7.10
N LYS A 73 3.36 -2.77 6.01
CA LYS A 73 4.19 -3.20 4.88
C LYS A 73 3.76 -2.45 3.63
N VAL A 74 4.53 -1.45 3.24
CA VAL A 74 4.19 -0.57 2.12
C VAL A 74 5.19 -0.81 0.98
N LYS A 75 4.68 -1.12 -0.21
CA LYS A 75 5.52 -1.47 -1.35
C LYS A 75 4.95 -0.86 -2.62
N PHE A 76 5.76 -0.79 -3.67
CA PHE A 76 5.20 -0.59 -5.00
C PHE A 76 4.40 -1.81 -5.41
N GLU A 77 3.15 -1.58 -5.82
CA GLU A 77 2.38 -2.57 -6.54
C GLU A 77 2.96 -2.63 -7.95
N GLU A 78 3.91 -3.54 -8.16
CA GLU A 78 4.26 -3.96 -9.50
C GLU A 78 3.09 -4.78 -10.03
N GLU A 79 2.39 -4.22 -11.02
CA GLU A 79 1.47 -4.96 -11.87
C GLU A 79 2.21 -6.20 -12.38
N ARG A 80 1.97 -7.35 -11.77
CA ARG A 80 2.44 -8.65 -12.26
C ARG A 80 1.79 -8.87 -13.63
N GLY A 81 2.38 -8.28 -14.67
CA GLY A 81 1.87 -8.43 -16.02
C GLY A 81 2.04 -7.25 -16.98
N ARG A 82 3.22 -6.60 -17.06
CA ARG A 82 3.69 -6.02 -18.34
C ARG A 82 5.19 -5.63 -18.32
N GLY A 83 6.04 -6.64 -18.46
CA GLY A 83 7.31 -6.51 -19.19
C GLY A 83 8.57 -6.15 -18.39
N GLN A 84 9.17 -7.14 -17.72
CA GLN A 84 10.63 -7.30 -17.82
C GLN A 84 10.92 -8.21 -19.01
N ARG A 85 10.92 -7.57 -20.20
CA ARG A 85 11.71 -8.03 -21.35
C ARG A 85 13.18 -7.91 -20.95
N GLY A 86 13.73 -8.94 -20.34
CA GLY A 86 15.15 -9.23 -20.38
C GLY A 86 15.51 -9.68 -21.79
N ARG A 87 15.61 -8.74 -22.73
CA ARG A 87 16.33 -8.96 -23.99
C ARG A 87 17.80 -8.74 -23.67
N ARG A 88 18.64 -9.79 -23.65
CA ARG A 88 20.08 -9.64 -23.92
C ARG A 88 20.79 -10.98 -24.24
N ARG A 89 21.11 -11.07 -25.53
CA ARG A 89 22.09 -11.90 -26.26
C ARG A 89 21.84 -13.39 -26.33
#